data_AF-A0A7Y7D7H4-F1
#
_entry.id   AF-A0A7Y7D7H4-F1
#
_cell.length_a   1.000
_cell.length_b   1.000
_cell.length_c   1.000
_cell.angle_alpha   90.00
_cell.angle_beta   90.00
_cell.angle_gamma   90.00
#
_symmetry.space_group_name_H-M   'P 1'
#
loop_
_entity.id
_entity.type
_entity.pdbx_description
1 polymer ?
#
loop_
_entity_poly.entity_id
_entity_poly.type
_entity_poly.pdbx_seq_one_letter_code
_entity_poly.pdbx_strand_id
1 'polypeptide(L)' 'MKIVNHKVEGLAFQQAHHVGGEITPSIVILHDTAGRLEAGNSARYLASNNTGIPDSMMIEFIEAK' A
#
# COMPACT_ATOMS: atom_id res chain seq x y z
N MET A 1 1.38 -14.35 5.40
CA MET A 1 0.47 -13.32 4.86
C MET A 1 -0.58 -14.00 4.00
N LYS A 2 -1.87 -13.75 4.22
CA LYS A 2 -2.97 -14.30 3.41
C LYS A 2 -3.82 -13.15 2.89
N ILE A 3 -4.04 -13.12 1.58
CA ILE A 3 -4.87 -12.11 0.93
C ILE A 3 -6.23 -12.75 0.64
N VAL A 4 -7.31 -12.16 1.14
CA VAL A 4 -8.69 -12.60 0.92
C VAL A 4 -9.51 -11.38 0.49
N ASN A 5 -10.23 -11.48 -0.63
CA ASN A 5 -11.05 -10.38 -1.17
C ASN A 5 -10.27 -9.05 -1.23
N HIS A 6 -9.03 -9.08 -1.76
CA HIS A 6 -8.15 -7.93 -1.91
C HIS A 6 -7.70 -7.24 -0.59
N LYS A 7 -7.84 -7.93 0.55
CA LYS A 7 -7.38 -7.46 1.86
C LYS A 7 -6.44 -8.45 2.50
N VAL A 8 -5.46 -7.94 3.26
CA VAL A 8 -4.59 -8.78 4.08
C VAL A 8 -5.35 -9.19 5.34
N GLU A 9 -5.48 -10.48 5.57
CA GLU A 9 -6.14 -11.04 6.76
C GLU A 9 -5.40 -10.59 8.03
N GLY A 10 -6.14 -10.09 9.03
CA GLY A 10 -5.59 -9.64 10.31
C GLY A 10 -5.07 -8.20 10.34
N LEU A 11 -5.12 -7.46 9.23
CA LEU A 11 -4.76 -6.04 9.19
C LEU A 11 -6.01 -5.15 9.04
N ALA A 12 -6.07 -4.07 9.81
CA ALA A 12 -7.09 -3.05 9.64
C ALA A 12 -6.89 -2.35 8.28
N PHE A 13 -7.97 -2.17 7.53
CA PHE A 13 -7.91 -1.39 6.30
C PHE A 13 -7.68 0.08 6.64
N GLN A 14 -6.63 0.65 6.07
CA GLN A 14 -6.31 2.07 6.16
C GLN A 14 -6.35 2.67 4.77
N GLN A 15 -7.21 3.68 4.59
CA GLN A 15 -7.33 4.37 3.32
C GLN A 15 -6.15 5.35 3.14
N ALA A 16 -5.62 5.42 1.91
CA ALA A 16 -4.67 6.46 1.53
C ALA A 16 -5.35 7.83 1.46
N HIS A 17 -4.57 8.90 1.59
CA HIS A 17 -5.03 10.28 1.48
C HIS A 17 -5.60 10.58 0.08
N HIS A 18 -4.98 10.00 -0.96
CA HIS A 18 -5.46 10.08 -2.33
C HIS A 18 -5.96 8.70 -2.78
N VAL A 19 -7.22 8.63 -3.18
CA VAL A 19 -7.85 7.43 -3.75
C VAL A 19 -8.60 7.83 -5.01
N GLY A 20 -8.30 7.15 -6.12
CA GLY A 20 -8.99 7.31 -7.40
C GLY A 20 -10.29 6.50 -7.46
N GLY A 21 -10.94 6.56 -8.63
CA GLY A 21 -12.10 5.71 -8.93
C GLY A 21 -11.71 4.25 -9.19
N GLU A 22 -12.71 3.44 -9.55
CA GLU A 22 -12.51 2.06 -9.98
C GLU A 22 -11.69 2.00 -11.27
N ILE A 23 -10.77 1.03 -11.36
CA ILE A 23 -9.91 0.80 -12.53
C ILE A 23 -9.92 -0.67 -12.94
N THR A 24 -9.75 -0.94 -14.24
CA THR A 24 -9.44 -2.27 -14.77
C THR A 24 -7.95 -2.32 -15.13
N PRO A 25 -7.08 -2.89 -14.29
CA PRO A 25 -5.65 -2.89 -14.53
C PRO A 25 -5.29 -3.76 -15.74
N SER A 26 -4.43 -3.24 -16.64
CA SER A 26 -3.89 -3.96 -17.80
C SER A 26 -2.42 -4.32 -17.66
N ILE A 27 -1.73 -3.74 -16.66
CA ILE A 27 -0.30 -3.90 -16.41
C ILE A 27 -0.09 -3.97 -14.89
N VAL A 28 0.89 -4.77 -14.48
CA VAL A 28 1.40 -4.80 -13.09
C VAL A 28 2.81 -4.23 -13.11
N ILE A 29 3.05 -3.19 -12.30
CA ILE A 29 4.37 -2.58 -12.15
C ILE A 29 4.86 -2.89 -10.73
N LEU A 30 6.07 -3.44 -10.63
CA LEU A 30 6.73 -3.70 -9.36
C LEU A 30 7.71 -2.57 -9.06
N HIS A 31 7.55 -1.94 -7.90
CA HIS A 31 8.46 -0.92 -7.38
C HIS A 31 9.03 -1.37 -6.03
N ASP A 32 10.24 -0.94 -5.74
CA ASP A 32 10.79 -1.02 -4.38
C ASP A 32 10.37 0.20 -3.56
N THR A 33 10.26 0.02 -2.25
CA THR A 33 9.91 1.10 -1.32
C THR A 33 11.14 1.96 -1.05
N ALA A 34 11.11 3.23 -1.44
CA ALA A 34 12.21 4.18 -1.18
C ALA A 34 12.32 4.63 0.30
N GLY A 35 11.40 4.19 1.15
CA GLY A 35 11.32 4.54 2.57
C GLY A 35 12.03 3.54 3.50
N ARG A 36 12.05 3.85 4.80
CA ARG A 36 12.56 2.94 5.83
C ARG A 36 11.73 1.65 5.89
N LEU A 37 12.40 0.53 6.13
CA LEU A 37 11.80 -0.80 6.37
C LEU A 37 11.29 -0.93 7.82
N GLU A 38 10.36 -0.05 8.18
CA GLU A 38 9.67 -0.08 9.48
C GLU A 38 8.21 -0.49 9.26
N ALA A 39 7.65 -1.29 10.17
CA ALA A 39 6.27 -1.76 10.10
C ALA A 39 5.25 -0.65 9.84
N GLY A 40 4.52 -0.75 8.72
CA GLY A 40 3.44 0.19 8.39
C GLY A 40 3.95 1.57 7.99
N ASN A 41 5.21 1.71 7.57
CA ASN A 41 5.76 3.00 7.19
C ASN A 41 5.08 3.54 5.93
N SER A 42 4.96 2.71 4.91
CA SER A 42 4.34 3.09 3.64
C SER A 42 2.85 3.38 3.81
N ALA A 43 2.15 2.54 4.57
CA ALA A 43 0.73 2.76 4.87
C ALA A 43 0.48 4.11 5.57
N ARG A 44 1.30 4.46 6.58
CA ARG A 44 1.22 5.76 7.25
C ARG A 44 1.57 6.93 6.34
N TYR A 45 2.61 6.79 5.52
CA TYR A 45 3.00 7.84 4.57
C TYR A 45 1.86 8.14 3.61
N LEU A 46 1.29 7.11 2.97
CA LEU A 46 0.19 7.26 2.02
C LEU A 46 -1.09 7.82 2.65
N ALA A 47 -1.34 7.58 3.94
CA ALA A 47 -2.47 8.14 4.67
C ALA A 47 -2.25 9.57 5.18
N SER A 48 -1.02 10.10 5.09
CA SER A 48 -0.68 11.43 5.61
C SER A 48 -1.02 12.55 4.63
N ASN A 49 -1.14 13.78 5.13
CA ASN A 49 -1.34 14.98 4.30
C ASN A 49 -0.08 15.40 3.51
N ASN A 50 1.06 14.72 3.74
CA ASN A 50 2.35 15.01 3.11
C ASN A 50 2.78 13.85 2.20
N THR A 51 1.83 13.29 1.45
CA THR A 51 2.09 12.25 0.46
C THR A 51 2.14 12.82 -0.95
N GLY A 52 2.94 12.20 -1.81
CA GLY A 52 2.74 12.34 -3.25
C GLY A 52 1.44 11.68 -3.72
N ILE A 53 1.03 11.97 -4.96
CA ILE A 53 -0.08 11.25 -5.61
C ILE A 53 0.39 9.81 -5.85
N PRO A 54 -0.26 8.80 -5.27
CA PRO A 54 0.10 7.41 -5.53
C PRO A 54 -0.33 7.01 -6.94
N ASP A 55 0.56 6.33 -7.67
CA ASP A 55 0.29 5.85 -9.03
C ASP A 55 -0.60 4.60 -9.06
N SER A 56 -0.61 3.80 -7.97
CA SER A 56 -1.34 2.51 -7.90
C SER A 56 -1.49 1.97 -6.45
N MET A 57 -2.04 0.75 -6.33
CA MET A 57 -2.16 0.02 -5.06
C MET A 57 -0.78 -0.37 -4.50
N MET A 58 -0.55 -0.09 -3.20
CA MET A 58 0.68 -0.45 -2.50
C MET A 58 0.45 -1.68 -1.61
N ILE A 59 1.39 -2.63 -1.64
CA ILE A 59 1.49 -3.75 -0.69
C ILE A 59 2.84 -3.67 0.00
N GLU A 60 2.85 -3.67 1.33
CA GLU A 60 4.06 -3.66 2.14
C GLU A 60 4.45 -5.10 2.54
N PHE A 61 5.68 -5.50 2.22
CA PHE A 61 6.27 -6.76 2.68
C PHE A 61 7.40 -6.43 3.64
N ILE A 62 7.26 -6.82 4.91
CA ILE A 62 8.36 -6.77 5.87
C ILE A 62 8.66 -8.20 6.27
N GLU A 63 9.87 -8.65 5.96
CA GLU A 63 10.39 -9.87 6.55
C GLU A 63 10.50 -9.67 8.06
N ALA A 64 9.64 -10.36 8.81
CA ALA A 64 9.89 -10.59 10.21
C ALA A 64 11.11 -11.51 10.30
N LYS A 65 12.22 -10.98 10.83
CA LYS A 65 13.35 -11.81 11.28
C LYS A 65 12.93 -12.66 12.47
#